data_AF-A0A9E4EL35-F1
#
_entry.id   AF-A0A9E4EL35-F1
#
_cell.length_a   1.000
_cell.length_b   1.000
_cell.length_c   1.000
_cell.angle_alpha   90.00
_cell.angle_beta   90.00
_cell.angle_gamma   90.00
#
_symmetry.space_group_name_H-M   'P 1'
#
loop_
_entity.id
_entity.type
_entity.pdbx_description
1 polymer ?
#
loop_
_entity_poly.entity_id
_entity_poly.type
_entity_poly.pdbx_seq_one_letter_code
_entity_poly.pdbx_strand_id
1 'polypeptide(L)'
;MFEPCYFISAGELRAIIGDDTDHGAGQDQHSGVWFLTSIKDGHTAVSRGNGVLLFGHHRGKRPAVRRVDETAVELFKEASEANNFVETRGVYRLVPPHYIDYEMTATARKGHRLQEDYSFGWCCYVNSPLDGGIHFIEKGLWTYYYNPIHGQGAMVFPTDLPVDEREPWGRDAATAFLDGKRNFSHSDSGHTFDHPFYFGIIRSMMFLIMADDYPGFRFYLSPSGAGGSIVPGQSSPAWDFNWQVNALPVDEPQVLHVRVAYKRLDKTEKVPNGYAADHAFWEFQKFREIHPIRGARD
;
A
#
# COMPACT_ATOMS: atom_id res chain seq x y z
N MET A 1 -1.56 26.63 16.09
CA MET A 1 -2.36 25.84 15.14
C MET A 1 -1.51 24.66 14.74
N PHE A 2 -2.00 23.43 14.86
CA PHE A 2 -1.32 22.27 14.29
C PHE A 2 -1.61 22.26 12.78
N GLU A 3 -0.58 22.15 11.95
CA GLU A 3 -0.76 21.99 10.50
C GLU A 3 -1.27 20.58 10.23
N PRO A 4 -2.36 20.40 9.45
CA PRO A 4 -2.94 19.08 9.18
C PRO A 4 -2.17 18.29 8.12
N CYS A 5 -1.22 18.93 7.44
CA CYS A 5 -0.39 18.31 6.42
C CYS A 5 0.90 19.09 6.19
N TYR A 6 1.84 18.46 5.48
CA TYR A 6 3.06 19.08 5.02
C TYR A 6 3.34 18.75 3.56
N PHE A 7 3.81 19.74 2.81
CA PHE A 7 4.40 19.57 1.49
C PHE A 7 5.88 19.20 1.61
N ILE A 8 6.30 18.19 0.87
CA ILE A 8 7.70 17.76 0.75
C ILE A 8 8.06 17.53 -0.72
N SER A 9 9.33 17.73 -1.06
CA SER A 9 9.86 17.51 -2.41
C SER A 9 11.28 16.99 -2.37
N ALA A 10 11.58 15.97 -3.18
CA ALA A 10 12.95 15.49 -3.39
C ALA A 10 13.08 14.83 -4.76
N GLY A 11 14.18 15.10 -5.45
CA GLY A 11 14.43 14.55 -6.79
C GLY A 11 13.30 14.93 -7.76
N GLU A 12 12.63 13.92 -8.31
CA GLU A 12 11.54 14.09 -9.26
C GLU A 12 10.18 14.30 -8.57
N LEU A 13 10.05 13.95 -7.29
CA LEU A 13 8.77 13.84 -6.61
C LEU A 13 8.39 15.07 -5.81
N ARG A 14 7.08 15.30 -5.76
CA ARG A 14 6.42 16.24 -4.84
C ARG A 14 5.25 15.53 -4.20
N ALA A 15 5.11 15.66 -2.89
CA ALA A 15 4.04 15.02 -2.15
C ALA A 15 3.45 15.93 -1.07
N ILE A 16 2.19 15.68 -0.72
CA ILE A 16 1.55 16.21 0.48
C ILE A 16 1.24 15.02 1.38
N ILE A 17 1.77 15.04 2.60
CA ILE A 17 1.47 14.04 3.63
C ILE A 17 0.55 14.71 4.64
N GLY A 18 -0.60 14.10 4.93
CA GLY A 18 -1.59 14.67 5.84
C GLY A 18 -2.24 13.67 6.78
N ASP A 19 -2.91 14.22 7.79
CA ASP A 19 -3.71 13.47 8.76
C ASP A 19 -5.09 13.09 8.18
N ASP A 20 -6.13 12.92 9.00
CA ASP A 20 -7.50 12.67 8.49
C ASP A 20 -8.36 13.94 8.42
N THR A 21 -7.77 15.14 8.50
CA THR A 21 -8.51 16.39 8.30
C THR A 21 -9.01 16.45 6.85
N ASP A 22 -10.18 17.07 6.64
CA ASP A 22 -10.70 17.30 5.29
C ASP A 22 -9.68 18.11 4.46
N HIS A 23 -9.14 17.48 3.43
CA HIS A 23 -8.17 18.07 2.51
C HIS A 23 -8.82 18.84 1.34
N GLY A 24 -10.08 19.26 1.52
CA GLY A 24 -10.83 20.09 0.57
C GLY A 24 -11.68 19.29 -0.41
N ALA A 25 -11.94 18.02 -0.10
CA ALA A 25 -12.70 17.09 -0.93
C ALA A 25 -13.88 16.43 -0.20
N GLY A 26 -14.16 16.84 1.04
CA GLY A 26 -15.29 16.36 1.83
C GLY A 26 -15.09 14.96 2.42
N GLN A 27 -13.84 14.55 2.63
CA GLN A 27 -13.46 13.24 3.17
C GLN A 27 -12.54 13.45 4.38
N ASP A 28 -12.92 12.91 5.54
CA ASP A 28 -12.25 13.12 6.83
C ASP A 28 -11.70 11.81 7.43
N GLN A 29 -11.31 10.89 6.55
CA GLN A 29 -10.88 9.54 6.92
C GLN A 29 -9.55 9.13 6.31
N HIS A 30 -8.92 9.96 5.47
CA HIS A 30 -7.85 9.51 4.59
C HIS A 30 -6.49 10.16 4.88
N SER A 31 -5.79 9.69 5.89
CA SER A 31 -4.38 10.02 6.15
C SER A 31 -3.39 9.35 5.19
N GLY A 32 -2.13 9.79 5.25
CA GLY A 32 -1.03 9.29 4.42
C GLY A 32 -0.66 10.29 3.33
N VAL A 33 -0.38 9.79 2.13
CA VAL A 33 0.00 10.62 0.98
C VAL A 33 -1.27 11.10 0.26
N TRP A 34 -1.67 12.36 0.50
CA TRP A 34 -2.83 12.99 -0.14
C TRP A 34 -2.58 13.41 -1.60
N PHE A 35 -1.33 13.67 -1.92
CA PHE A 35 -0.91 14.11 -3.25
C PHE A 35 0.46 13.54 -3.57
N LEU A 36 0.64 13.05 -4.79
CA LEU A 36 1.93 12.56 -5.28
C LEU A 36 2.03 12.83 -6.77
N THR A 37 3.03 13.60 -7.19
CA THR A 37 3.31 13.86 -8.60
C THR A 37 4.81 13.80 -8.88
N SER A 38 5.16 13.71 -10.17
CA SER A 38 6.54 13.73 -10.65
C SER A 38 6.75 14.89 -11.62
N ILE A 39 7.96 15.44 -11.71
CA ILE A 39 8.31 16.34 -12.83
C ILE A 39 8.15 15.68 -14.20
N LYS A 40 8.10 14.35 -14.26
CA LYS A 40 7.95 13.58 -15.50
C LYS A 40 6.49 13.40 -15.93
N ASP A 41 5.53 13.56 -15.00
CA ASP A 41 4.09 13.54 -15.23
C ASP A 41 3.39 14.39 -14.15
N GLY A 42 2.82 15.53 -14.55
CA GLY A 42 2.17 16.49 -13.66
C GLY A 42 0.82 16.01 -13.11
N HIS A 43 0.34 14.82 -13.49
CA HIS A 43 -0.84 14.23 -12.89
C HIS A 43 -0.53 13.65 -11.52
N THR A 44 -1.49 13.72 -10.59
CA THR A 44 -1.35 13.06 -9.30
C THR A 44 -1.64 11.58 -9.42
N ALA A 45 -0.83 10.75 -8.74
CA ALA A 45 -1.08 9.33 -8.57
C ALA A 45 -2.26 9.03 -7.63
N VAL A 46 -2.68 10.01 -6.81
CA VAL A 46 -3.66 9.82 -5.73
C VAL A 46 -5.05 10.26 -6.17
N SER A 47 -6.05 9.39 -5.99
CA SER A 47 -7.44 9.70 -6.32
C SER A 47 -7.98 10.87 -5.48
N ARG A 48 -8.89 11.66 -6.05
CA ARG A 48 -9.50 12.83 -5.38
C ARG A 48 -10.21 12.39 -4.10
N GLY A 49 -9.98 13.11 -3.00
CA GLY A 49 -10.64 12.81 -1.72
C GLY A 49 -9.96 11.70 -0.91
N ASN A 50 -8.92 11.07 -1.45
CA ASN A 50 -8.31 9.88 -0.89
C ASN A 50 -6.83 10.07 -0.53
N GLY A 51 -6.14 8.96 -0.23
CA GLY A 51 -4.71 8.89 0.01
C GLY A 51 -4.09 7.61 -0.53
N VAL A 52 -2.77 7.58 -0.68
CA VAL A 52 -1.98 6.34 -0.81
C VAL A 52 -1.07 6.14 0.39
N LEU A 53 -0.67 4.89 0.65
CA LEU A 53 0.02 4.52 1.89
C LEU A 53 -0.75 4.99 3.13
N LEU A 54 -2.09 4.95 3.03
CA LEU A 54 -3.00 5.25 4.13
C LEU A 54 -3.00 4.05 5.05
N PHE A 55 -2.57 4.22 6.29
CA PHE A 55 -2.58 3.14 7.25
C PHE A 55 -3.98 2.99 7.89
N GLY A 56 -4.61 1.82 7.74
CA GLY A 56 -6.00 1.58 8.14
C GLY A 56 -6.29 1.84 9.62
N HIS A 57 -5.30 1.65 10.51
CA HIS A 57 -5.41 2.00 11.94
C HIS A 57 -5.53 3.50 12.20
N HIS A 58 -5.10 4.33 11.25
CA HIS A 58 -5.22 5.78 11.35
C HIS A 58 -6.59 6.25 10.88
N ARG A 59 -7.31 5.49 10.04
CA ARG A 59 -8.54 5.91 9.35
C ARG A 59 -9.62 6.51 10.27
N GLY A 60 -9.93 7.78 10.07
CA GLY A 60 -10.93 8.52 10.84
C GLY A 60 -10.55 8.71 12.31
N LYS A 61 -9.27 8.57 12.65
CA LYS A 61 -8.73 8.69 14.01
C LYS A 61 -7.81 9.89 14.17
N ARG A 62 -7.52 10.64 13.10
CA ARG A 62 -6.69 11.86 13.10
C ARG A 62 -5.34 11.61 13.77
N PRO A 63 -4.42 10.87 13.12
CA PRO A 63 -3.06 10.74 13.61
C PRO A 63 -2.42 12.14 13.70
N ALA A 64 -1.55 12.35 14.68
CA ALA A 64 -0.77 13.58 14.76
C ALA A 64 0.23 13.61 13.60
N VAL A 65 0.33 14.75 12.91
CA VAL A 65 1.27 14.94 11.81
C VAL A 65 2.40 15.88 12.22
N ARG A 66 3.62 15.51 11.86
CA ARG A 66 4.82 16.28 12.19
C ARG A 66 5.81 16.25 11.05
N ARG A 67 6.35 17.41 10.68
CA ARG A 67 7.49 17.49 9.77
C ARG A 67 8.75 16.98 10.49
N VAL A 68 9.43 16.01 9.90
CA VAL A 68 10.71 15.49 10.38
C VAL A 68 11.86 16.33 9.83
N ASP A 69 11.86 16.56 8.51
CA ASP A 69 12.82 17.41 7.82
C ASP A 69 12.23 17.93 6.49
N GLU A 70 13.07 18.44 5.58
CA GLU A 70 12.62 19.00 4.30
C GLU A 70 11.96 17.96 3.37
N THR A 71 12.31 16.69 3.56
CA THR A 71 11.94 15.55 2.70
C THR A 71 11.12 14.49 3.42
N ALA A 72 10.85 14.65 4.72
CA ALA A 72 10.18 13.64 5.52
C ALA A 72 9.10 14.19 6.47
N VAL A 73 8.03 13.42 6.61
CA VAL A 73 6.87 13.69 7.47
C VAL A 73 6.51 12.43 8.23
N GLU A 74 6.08 12.59 9.48
CA GLU A 74 5.64 11.53 10.36
C GLU A 74 4.15 11.66 10.64
N LEU A 75 3.46 10.52 10.60
CA LEU A 75 2.13 10.34 11.17
C LEU A 75 2.23 9.44 12.41
N PHE A 76 1.74 9.93 13.54
CA PHE A 76 1.87 9.29 14.84
C PHE A 76 0.50 9.11 15.49
N LYS A 77 0.29 7.95 16.13
CA LYS A 77 -0.88 7.71 16.96
C LYS A 77 -0.46 7.03 18.25
N GLU A 78 -0.78 7.68 19.38
CA GLU A 78 -0.58 7.11 20.71
C GLU A 78 -1.41 5.84 20.91
N ALA A 79 -0.90 4.95 21.76
CA ALA A 79 -1.65 3.81 22.26
C ALA A 79 -2.86 4.27 23.07
N SER A 80 -4.02 3.66 22.81
CA SER A 80 -5.29 3.95 23.46
C SER A 80 -6.17 2.70 23.46
N GLU A 81 -7.21 2.65 24.29
CA GLU A 81 -8.14 1.52 24.23
C GLU A 81 -8.78 1.34 22.84
N ALA A 82 -9.03 2.45 22.12
CA ALA A 82 -9.66 2.44 20.81
C ALA A 82 -8.80 1.81 19.69
N ASN A 83 -7.48 1.69 19.88
CA ASN A 83 -6.57 0.99 18.96
C ASN A 83 -5.87 -0.20 19.64
N ASN A 84 -6.55 -0.82 20.61
CA ASN A 84 -6.04 -1.96 21.38
C ASN A 84 -4.67 -1.69 22.04
N PHE A 85 -4.41 -0.46 22.46
CA PHE A 85 -3.15 -0.02 23.05
C PHE A 85 -1.94 -0.25 22.13
N VAL A 86 -2.13 -0.14 20.81
CA VAL A 86 -1.03 -0.17 19.84
C VAL A 86 -0.65 1.27 19.47
N GLU A 87 0.56 1.67 19.83
CA GLU A 87 1.17 2.91 19.37
C GLU A 87 1.73 2.70 17.96
N THR A 88 1.54 3.69 17.08
CA THR A 88 1.96 3.57 15.68
C THR A 88 2.67 4.82 15.20
N ARG A 89 3.70 4.62 14.38
CA ARG A 89 4.52 5.68 13.80
C ARG A 89 4.82 5.34 12.34
N GLY A 90 4.27 6.13 11.42
CA GLY A 90 4.55 6.05 9.98
C GLY A 90 5.42 7.21 9.53
N VAL A 91 6.65 6.96 9.08
CA VAL A 91 7.55 7.99 8.55
C VAL A 91 7.59 7.88 7.03
N TYR A 92 7.15 8.94 6.34
CA TYR A 92 7.14 9.07 4.90
C TYR A 92 8.31 9.95 4.48
N ARG A 93 9.23 9.44 3.65
CA ARG A 93 10.40 10.17 3.18
C ARG A 93 10.50 10.11 1.66
N LEU A 94 10.64 11.27 1.01
CA LEU A 94 10.99 11.31 -0.41
C LEU A 94 12.50 11.10 -0.58
N VAL A 95 12.87 10.13 -1.39
CA VAL A 95 14.27 9.80 -1.68
C VAL A 95 14.52 9.93 -3.19
N PRO A 96 15.49 10.77 -3.62
CA PRO A 96 15.82 10.87 -5.02
C PRO A 96 16.24 9.52 -5.64
N PRO A 97 16.00 9.29 -6.93
CA PRO A 97 15.31 10.21 -7.84
C PRO A 97 13.78 10.16 -7.72
N HIS A 98 13.19 9.01 -7.39
CA HIS A 98 11.74 8.78 -7.55
C HIS A 98 11.11 7.84 -6.52
N TYR A 99 11.64 7.81 -5.29
CA TYR A 99 11.17 6.90 -4.25
C TYR A 99 10.43 7.63 -3.13
N ILE A 100 9.48 6.91 -2.54
CA ILE A 100 8.94 7.18 -1.22
C ILE A 100 9.35 6.01 -0.34
N ASP A 101 10.16 6.28 0.67
CA ASP A 101 10.45 5.33 1.74
C ASP A 101 9.43 5.54 2.84
N TYR A 102 8.78 4.45 3.24
CA TYR A 102 7.79 4.42 4.28
C TYR A 102 8.16 3.38 5.33
N GLU A 103 8.43 3.86 6.55
CA GLU A 103 8.70 3.01 7.70
C GLU A 103 7.48 3.06 8.62
N MET A 104 6.83 1.92 8.84
CA MET A 104 5.80 1.77 9.87
C MET A 104 6.40 1.04 11.07
N THR A 105 6.27 1.65 12.25
CA THR A 105 6.48 0.97 13.53
C THR A 105 5.15 0.80 14.25
N ALA A 106 4.85 -0.42 14.71
CA ALA A 106 3.76 -0.73 15.61
C ALA A 106 4.33 -1.26 16.94
N THR A 107 3.96 -0.64 18.05
CA THR A 107 4.41 -1.05 19.40
C THR A 107 3.20 -1.27 20.30
N ALA A 108 2.98 -2.51 20.75
CA ALA A 108 1.99 -2.78 21.77
C ALA A 108 2.44 -2.14 23.10
N ARG A 109 1.54 -1.44 23.77
CA ARG A 109 1.78 -0.84 25.09
C ARG A 109 1.02 -1.61 26.18
N LYS A 110 1.34 -1.32 27.43
CA LYS A 110 0.63 -1.87 28.59
C LYS A 110 -0.89 -1.70 28.42
N GLY A 111 -1.63 -2.81 28.55
CA GLY A 111 -3.07 -2.86 28.32
C GLY A 111 -3.47 -3.54 27.00
N HIS A 112 -2.50 -3.78 26.11
CA HIS A 112 -2.70 -4.51 24.85
C HIS A 112 -3.35 -5.88 25.11
N ARG A 113 -4.47 -6.13 24.44
CA ARG A 113 -5.18 -7.41 24.49
C ARG A 113 -4.64 -8.28 23.36
N LEU A 114 -4.26 -9.51 23.68
CA LEU A 114 -3.78 -10.46 22.69
C LEU A 114 -4.88 -10.74 21.66
N GLN A 115 -4.48 -10.78 20.40
CA GLN A 115 -5.33 -11.17 19.27
C GLN A 115 -4.81 -12.49 18.70
N GLU A 116 -5.70 -13.24 18.06
CA GLU A 116 -5.33 -14.47 17.35
C GLU A 116 -4.42 -14.13 16.17
N ASP A 117 -4.75 -13.05 15.43
CA ASP A 117 -3.97 -12.55 14.30
C ASP A 117 -3.76 -11.04 14.41
N TYR A 118 -2.54 -10.58 14.10
CA TYR A 118 -2.24 -9.15 13.96
C TYR A 118 -2.09 -8.81 12.48
N SER A 119 -3.13 -8.21 11.91
CA SER A 119 -3.15 -7.80 10.50
C SER A 119 -3.33 -6.29 10.41
N PHE A 120 -2.37 -5.65 9.75
CA PHE A 120 -2.32 -4.23 9.50
C PHE A 120 -2.58 -3.97 8.02
N GLY A 121 -3.54 -3.13 7.67
CA GLY A 121 -3.88 -2.87 6.27
C GLY A 121 -3.59 -1.45 5.81
N TRP A 122 -3.27 -1.31 4.53
CA TRP A 122 -3.03 -0.04 3.86
C TRP A 122 -3.90 0.12 2.64
N CYS A 123 -4.43 1.33 2.49
CA CYS A 123 -5.13 1.72 1.27
C CYS A 123 -4.25 2.54 0.35
N CYS A 124 -4.23 2.17 -0.93
CA CYS A 124 -3.60 2.95 -2.00
C CYS A 124 -4.62 3.28 -3.08
N TYR A 125 -5.38 4.35 -2.85
CA TYR A 125 -6.40 4.82 -3.78
C TYR A 125 -5.78 5.56 -4.96
N VAL A 126 -5.58 4.85 -6.07
CA VAL A 126 -4.86 5.38 -7.23
C VAL A 126 -5.77 6.11 -8.20
N ASN A 127 -5.25 7.15 -8.83
CA ASN A 127 -6.03 8.06 -9.64
C ASN A 127 -6.21 7.56 -11.08
N SER A 128 -7.40 7.04 -11.37
CA SER A 128 -7.91 6.88 -12.74
C SER A 128 -6.91 6.25 -13.74
N PRO A 129 -6.24 5.13 -13.42
CA PRO A 129 -5.38 4.47 -14.38
C PRO A 129 -6.22 3.93 -15.55
N LEU A 130 -5.64 3.89 -16.76
CA LEU A 130 -6.31 3.31 -17.93
C LEU A 130 -6.48 1.79 -17.79
N ASP A 131 -5.53 1.16 -17.10
CA ASP A 131 -5.56 -0.25 -16.70
C ASP A 131 -5.52 -0.31 -15.18
N GLY A 132 -6.59 -0.82 -14.57
CA GLY A 132 -6.71 -0.92 -13.13
C GLY A 132 -5.98 -2.09 -12.50
N GLY A 133 -5.45 -3.01 -13.32
CA GLY A 133 -4.77 -4.22 -12.86
C GLY A 133 -3.39 -3.99 -12.27
N ILE A 134 -2.84 -5.06 -11.71
CA ILE A 134 -1.51 -5.09 -11.11
C ILE A 134 -0.67 -6.23 -11.70
N HIS A 135 0.64 -6.08 -11.61
CA HIS A 135 1.63 -7.03 -12.08
C HIS A 135 2.56 -7.46 -10.94
N PHE A 136 2.92 -8.74 -10.92
CA PHE A 136 3.83 -9.35 -9.94
C PHE A 136 4.45 -10.63 -10.55
N ILE A 137 5.38 -11.27 -9.82
CA ILE A 137 5.97 -12.54 -10.22
C ILE A 137 5.31 -13.67 -9.44
N GLU A 138 4.78 -14.65 -10.15
CA GLU A 138 4.18 -15.88 -9.62
C GLU A 138 4.85 -17.09 -10.26
N LYS A 139 5.45 -17.96 -9.45
CA LYS A 139 6.09 -19.21 -9.91
C LYS A 139 7.10 -18.98 -11.04
N GLY A 140 7.89 -17.92 -10.91
CA GLY A 140 8.92 -17.49 -11.86
C GLY A 140 8.38 -16.79 -13.12
N LEU A 141 7.07 -16.52 -13.20
CA LEU A 141 6.44 -15.89 -14.36
C LEU A 141 5.85 -14.54 -13.99
N TRP A 142 5.97 -13.57 -14.91
CA TRP A 142 5.24 -12.31 -14.79
C TRP A 142 3.74 -12.55 -14.98
N THR A 143 2.99 -12.22 -13.93
CA THR A 143 1.54 -12.35 -13.87
C THR A 143 0.90 -10.98 -13.87
N TYR A 144 -0.18 -10.84 -14.64
CA TYR A 144 -1.11 -9.72 -14.58
C TYR A 144 -2.38 -10.18 -13.89
N TYR A 145 -2.91 -9.36 -12.98
CA TYR A 145 -4.16 -9.63 -12.28
C TYR A 145 -5.09 -8.41 -12.28
N TYR A 146 -6.33 -8.66 -12.67
CA TYR A 146 -7.45 -7.73 -12.52
C TYR A 146 -8.76 -8.52 -12.38
N ASN A 147 -9.56 -8.16 -11.38
CA ASN A 147 -10.94 -8.64 -11.25
C ASN A 147 -11.89 -7.45 -11.20
N PRO A 148 -12.84 -7.32 -12.15
CA PRO A 148 -13.79 -6.20 -12.16
C PRO A 148 -14.85 -6.29 -11.06
N ILE A 149 -14.99 -7.43 -10.38
CA ILE A 149 -16.02 -7.65 -9.36
C ILE A 149 -15.46 -7.27 -7.99
N HIS A 150 -15.99 -6.19 -7.41
CA HIS A 150 -15.55 -5.70 -6.10
C HIS A 150 -15.74 -6.78 -5.02
N GLY A 151 -14.63 -7.12 -4.36
CA GLY A 151 -14.60 -8.09 -3.27
C GLY A 151 -14.67 -9.55 -3.68
N GLN A 152 -14.47 -9.86 -4.96
CA GLN A 152 -14.21 -11.23 -5.41
C GLN A 152 -12.73 -11.40 -5.74
N GLY A 153 -12.09 -12.42 -5.15
CA GLY A 153 -10.71 -12.77 -5.41
C GLY A 153 -9.71 -11.64 -5.18
N ALA A 154 -9.91 -10.77 -4.20
CA ALA A 154 -9.07 -9.58 -4.05
C ALA A 154 -7.61 -9.91 -3.70
N MET A 155 -7.37 -10.94 -2.88
CA MET A 155 -6.13 -11.17 -2.14
C MET A 155 -5.14 -12.11 -2.85
N VAL A 156 -3.87 -11.71 -2.86
CA VAL A 156 -2.74 -12.49 -3.38
C VAL A 156 -1.79 -12.83 -2.22
N PHE A 157 -1.42 -14.11 -2.12
CA PHE A 157 -0.62 -14.66 -1.01
C PHE A 157 0.81 -14.98 -1.43
N PRO A 158 1.79 -15.09 -0.51
CA PRO A 158 3.10 -15.62 -0.83
C PRO A 158 2.97 -17.03 -1.40
N THR A 159 3.75 -17.34 -2.44
CA THR A 159 3.81 -18.66 -3.07
C THR A 159 4.08 -19.76 -2.05
N ASP A 160 4.96 -19.50 -1.09
CA ASP A 160 5.36 -20.46 -0.05
C ASP A 160 4.35 -20.62 1.08
N LEU A 161 3.32 -19.76 1.17
CA LEU A 161 2.31 -19.88 2.21
C LEU A 161 1.44 -21.13 1.93
N PRO A 162 1.38 -22.10 2.85
CA PRO A 162 0.54 -23.28 2.72
C PRO A 162 -0.92 -22.92 2.48
N VAL A 163 -1.63 -23.71 1.67
CA VAL A 163 -3.02 -23.40 1.28
C VAL A 163 -3.98 -23.41 2.48
N ASP A 164 -3.70 -24.23 3.48
CA ASP A 164 -4.41 -24.31 4.75
C ASP A 164 -4.10 -23.14 5.70
N GLU A 165 -2.97 -22.46 5.50
CA GLU A 165 -2.60 -21.22 6.21
C GLU A 165 -3.03 -19.95 5.45
N ARG A 166 -3.37 -20.07 4.16
CA ARG A 166 -4.13 -19.02 3.47
C ARG A 166 -5.49 -18.98 4.13
N GLU A 167 -5.83 -17.84 4.70
CA GLU A 167 -7.11 -17.56 5.38
C GLU A 167 -8.27 -18.44 4.84
N PRO A 168 -9.03 -19.15 5.70
CA PRO A 168 -9.88 -20.30 5.33
C PRO A 168 -11.03 -20.04 4.33
N TRP A 169 -11.17 -18.84 3.79
CA TRP A 169 -12.38 -18.42 3.08
C TRP A 169 -12.13 -18.36 1.56
N GLY A 170 -12.69 -19.35 0.86
CA GLY A 170 -12.63 -19.46 -0.59
C GLY A 170 -13.18 -18.25 -1.37
N ARG A 171 -13.12 -18.33 -2.70
CA ARG A 171 -13.22 -17.22 -3.66
C ARG A 171 -14.50 -16.36 -3.65
N ASP A 172 -15.56 -16.72 -2.93
CA ASP A 172 -16.83 -15.98 -2.93
C ASP A 172 -17.00 -15.15 -1.64
N ALA A 173 -16.46 -13.93 -1.66
CA ALA A 173 -16.72 -12.93 -0.64
C ALA A 173 -17.64 -11.80 -1.12
N ALA A 174 -18.08 -11.79 -2.39
CA ALA A 174 -18.95 -10.73 -2.92
C ALA A 174 -20.29 -10.68 -2.17
N THR A 175 -20.91 -11.84 -1.95
CA THR A 175 -22.17 -11.94 -1.21
C THR A 175 -21.98 -11.69 0.29
N ALA A 176 -20.87 -12.17 0.87
CA ALA A 176 -20.61 -12.08 2.30
C ALA A 176 -20.06 -10.71 2.76
N PHE A 177 -19.44 -9.95 1.85
CA PHE A 177 -19.06 -8.55 2.06
C PHE A 177 -20.28 -7.65 2.18
N LEU A 178 -21.30 -7.86 1.34
CA LEU A 178 -22.56 -7.10 1.38
C LEU A 178 -23.33 -7.31 2.69
N ASP A 179 -23.20 -8.48 3.31
CA ASP A 179 -23.80 -8.79 4.61
C ASP A 179 -23.02 -8.20 5.81
N GLY A 180 -21.91 -7.49 5.57
CA GLY A 180 -21.07 -6.89 6.61
C GLY A 180 -20.32 -7.91 7.50
N LYS A 181 -20.39 -9.20 7.15
CA LYS A 181 -19.79 -10.29 7.92
C LYS A 181 -18.31 -10.51 7.58
N ARG A 182 -17.81 -9.95 6.48
CA ARG A 182 -16.46 -10.21 5.96
C ARG A 182 -15.81 -8.96 5.38
N ASN A 183 -14.50 -8.85 5.54
CA ASN A 183 -13.69 -7.90 4.81
C ASN A 183 -13.37 -8.46 3.42
N PHE A 184 -13.51 -7.64 2.38
CA PHE A 184 -13.28 -8.06 1.00
C PHE A 184 -11.81 -8.47 0.75
N SER A 185 -10.88 -7.92 1.54
CA SER A 185 -9.47 -8.30 1.53
C SER A 185 -9.23 -9.75 1.93
N HIS A 186 -10.22 -10.49 2.42
CA HIS A 186 -10.06 -11.91 2.76
C HIS A 186 -10.45 -12.85 1.60
N SER A 187 -10.81 -12.32 0.43
CA SER A 187 -11.20 -13.14 -0.71
C SER A 187 -9.96 -13.62 -1.48
N ASP A 188 -9.64 -14.91 -1.40
CA ASP A 188 -8.53 -15.50 -2.15
C ASP A 188 -8.71 -15.38 -3.67
N SER A 189 -7.75 -14.76 -4.35
CA SER A 189 -7.69 -14.63 -5.82
C SER A 189 -7.39 -15.96 -6.52
N GLY A 190 -6.76 -16.90 -5.81
CA GLY A 190 -6.11 -18.09 -6.37
C GLY A 190 -4.72 -17.82 -6.95
N HIS A 191 -4.25 -16.56 -6.93
CA HIS A 191 -2.90 -16.17 -7.30
C HIS A 191 -1.97 -16.10 -6.10
N THR A 192 -0.69 -16.24 -6.39
CA THR A 192 0.42 -16.17 -5.44
C THR A 192 1.54 -15.26 -5.93
N PHE A 193 2.47 -14.90 -5.05
CA PHE A 193 3.65 -14.10 -5.40
C PHE A 193 4.96 -14.66 -4.83
N ASP A 194 6.03 -14.53 -5.61
CA ASP A 194 7.37 -15.01 -5.25
C ASP A 194 8.19 -13.92 -4.53
N HIS A 195 7.84 -12.66 -4.74
CA HIS A 195 8.53 -11.52 -4.16
C HIS A 195 7.52 -10.50 -3.63
N PRO A 196 7.80 -9.85 -2.48
CA PRO A 196 6.89 -8.90 -1.82
C PRO A 196 6.86 -7.55 -2.54
N PHE A 197 6.52 -7.57 -3.83
CA PHE A 197 6.29 -6.39 -4.63
C PHE A 197 5.19 -6.63 -5.66
N TYR A 198 4.53 -5.55 -6.04
CA TYR A 198 3.62 -5.50 -7.18
C TYR A 198 3.56 -4.08 -7.73
N PHE A 199 3.17 -3.93 -8.99
CA PHE A 199 3.04 -2.61 -9.60
C PHE A 199 1.84 -2.50 -10.51
N GLY A 200 1.37 -1.27 -10.68
CA GLY A 200 0.43 -0.90 -11.74
C GLY A 200 0.93 0.34 -12.48
N ILE A 201 0.23 0.71 -13.56
CA ILE A 201 0.61 1.84 -14.40
C ILE A 201 -0.43 2.94 -14.30
N ILE A 202 0.00 4.12 -13.84
CA ILE A 202 -0.80 5.34 -13.84
C ILE A 202 -0.28 6.21 -14.98
N ARG A 203 -1.02 6.22 -16.10
CA ARG A 203 -0.64 6.90 -17.35
C ARG A 203 0.69 6.37 -17.91
N SER A 204 1.78 7.12 -17.74
CA SER A 204 3.13 6.73 -18.18
C SER A 204 4.07 6.42 -17.01
N MET A 205 3.52 6.40 -15.80
CA MET A 205 4.25 6.24 -14.56
C MET A 205 3.98 4.85 -13.98
N MET A 206 5.05 4.11 -13.70
CA MET A 206 4.98 2.91 -12.86
C MET A 206 4.81 3.35 -11.42
N PHE A 207 3.86 2.72 -10.72
CA PHE A 207 3.69 2.83 -9.28
C PHE A 207 3.91 1.43 -8.71
N LEU A 208 5.11 1.22 -8.18
CA LEU A 208 5.58 -0.06 -7.66
C LEU A 208 5.66 0.01 -6.14
N ILE A 209 5.01 -0.91 -5.44
CA ILE A 209 5.11 -1.10 -3.98
C ILE A 209 6.02 -2.30 -3.72
N MET A 210 6.97 -2.13 -2.80
CA MET A 210 7.90 -3.18 -2.35
C MET A 210 7.95 -3.19 -0.82
N ALA A 211 8.01 -4.37 -0.20
CA ALA A 211 8.09 -4.51 1.25
C ALA A 211 9.20 -5.50 1.67
N ASP A 212 9.70 -5.38 2.90
CA ASP A 212 10.83 -6.17 3.41
C ASP A 212 10.43 -7.43 4.21
N ASP A 213 9.15 -7.78 4.23
CA ASP A 213 8.62 -8.94 4.95
C ASP A 213 7.86 -9.87 4.01
N TYR A 214 8.56 -10.86 3.43
CA TYR A 214 7.93 -11.80 2.52
C TYR A 214 6.77 -12.60 3.15
N PRO A 215 6.96 -13.31 4.28
CA PRO A 215 5.91 -14.14 4.86
C PRO A 215 4.78 -13.30 5.48
N GLY A 216 5.03 -12.06 5.91
CA GLY A 216 4.01 -11.16 6.45
C GLY A 216 3.25 -10.36 5.40
N PHE A 217 3.82 -10.11 4.22
CA PHE A 217 3.21 -9.24 3.23
C PHE A 217 2.08 -9.92 2.45
N ARG A 218 0.99 -9.19 2.23
CA ARG A 218 -0.09 -9.60 1.32
C ARG A 218 -0.50 -8.38 0.52
N PHE A 219 -0.98 -8.56 -0.70
CA PHE A 219 -1.55 -7.45 -1.47
C PHE A 219 -2.85 -7.83 -2.13
N TYR A 220 -3.69 -6.82 -2.32
CA TYR A 220 -5.03 -7.02 -2.82
C TYR A 220 -5.55 -5.83 -3.63
N LEU A 221 -6.47 -6.13 -4.53
CA LEU A 221 -7.01 -5.17 -5.48
C LEU A 221 -8.50 -4.96 -5.24
N SER A 222 -8.90 -3.69 -5.16
CA SER A 222 -10.30 -3.28 -5.25
C SER A 222 -10.51 -2.49 -6.55
N PRO A 223 -11.27 -3.00 -7.54
CA PRO A 223 -11.41 -2.36 -8.85
C PRO A 223 -12.09 -0.99 -8.81
N SER A 224 -12.83 -0.69 -7.74
CA SER A 224 -13.56 0.57 -7.55
C SER A 224 -13.27 1.24 -6.21
N GLY A 225 -12.25 0.80 -5.48
CA GLY A 225 -12.01 1.21 -4.10
C GLY A 225 -11.74 2.71 -3.93
N ALA A 226 -11.21 3.37 -4.97
CA ALA A 226 -10.94 4.80 -4.97
C ALA A 226 -12.08 5.65 -5.57
N GLY A 227 -13.24 5.03 -5.85
CA GLY A 227 -14.44 5.71 -6.32
C GLY A 227 -14.47 6.00 -7.82
N GLY A 228 -15.14 7.09 -8.20
CA GLY A 228 -15.29 7.48 -9.61
C GLY A 228 -13.95 7.81 -10.28
N SER A 229 -13.79 7.40 -11.54
CA SER A 229 -12.66 7.80 -12.38
C SER A 229 -12.96 9.11 -13.12
N ILE A 230 -11.92 9.86 -13.48
CA ILE A 230 -12.05 10.94 -14.48
C ILE A 230 -12.20 10.39 -15.90
N VAL A 231 -11.88 9.11 -16.10
CA VAL A 231 -12.12 8.40 -17.37
C VAL A 231 -13.59 7.96 -17.40
N PRO A 232 -14.40 8.42 -18.36
CA PRO A 232 -15.83 8.11 -18.41
C PRO A 232 -16.10 6.60 -18.43
N GLY A 233 -17.04 6.16 -17.59
CA GLY A 233 -17.45 4.76 -17.49
C GLY A 233 -16.48 3.85 -16.73
N GLN A 234 -15.43 4.41 -16.11
CA GLN A 234 -14.48 3.67 -15.29
C GLN A 234 -14.55 4.08 -13.82
N SER A 235 -14.00 3.21 -12.96
CA SER A 235 -13.72 3.49 -11.55
C SER A 235 -12.22 3.56 -11.30
N SER A 236 -11.83 4.29 -10.27
CA SER A 236 -10.46 4.31 -9.78
C SER A 236 -10.28 3.12 -8.82
N PRO A 237 -9.24 2.28 -9.00
CA PRO A 237 -9.00 1.15 -8.12
C PRO A 237 -8.26 1.54 -6.84
N ALA A 238 -8.24 0.62 -5.88
CA ALA A 238 -7.31 0.64 -4.76
C ALA A 238 -6.32 -0.52 -4.91
N TRP A 239 -5.03 -0.20 -4.76
CA TRP A 239 -3.89 -1.11 -4.88
C TRP A 239 -3.31 -1.38 -3.49
N ASP A 240 -4.07 -2.08 -2.68
CA ASP A 240 -3.91 -2.16 -1.24
C ASP A 240 -2.94 -3.27 -0.82
N PHE A 241 -2.43 -3.18 0.40
CA PHE A 241 -1.60 -4.24 0.98
C PHE A 241 -1.85 -4.41 2.47
N ASN A 242 -1.55 -5.60 2.97
CA ASN A 242 -1.58 -5.95 4.38
C ASN A 242 -0.22 -6.44 4.85
N TRP A 243 0.01 -6.31 6.14
CA TRP A 243 1.13 -6.89 6.86
C TRP A 243 0.60 -7.72 8.03
N GLN A 244 0.83 -9.03 7.94
CA GLN A 244 0.60 -9.98 9.01
C GLN A 244 1.84 -10.04 9.90
N VAL A 245 1.63 -9.81 11.19
CA VAL A 245 2.66 -9.84 12.21
C VAL A 245 2.37 -11.01 13.14
N ASN A 246 3.34 -11.91 13.31
CA ASN A 246 3.15 -13.12 14.13
C ASN A 246 2.86 -12.79 15.61
N ALA A 247 3.45 -11.72 16.14
CA ALA A 247 3.22 -11.28 17.50
C ALA A 247 3.51 -9.78 17.66
N LEU A 248 2.78 -9.14 18.58
CA LEU A 248 3.06 -7.79 19.08
C LEU A 248 3.42 -7.87 20.57
N PRO A 249 4.69 -8.15 20.92
CA PRO A 249 5.12 -8.14 22.31
C PRO A 249 5.03 -6.72 22.86
N VAL A 250 4.71 -6.61 24.16
CA VAL A 250 4.58 -5.31 24.81
C VAL A 250 5.95 -4.64 24.86
N ASP A 251 5.98 -3.37 24.46
CA ASP A 251 7.16 -2.49 24.38
C ASP A 251 8.25 -2.94 23.41
N GLU A 252 7.97 -3.92 22.55
CA GLU A 252 8.84 -4.35 21.46
C GLU A 252 8.30 -3.85 20.11
N PRO A 253 8.98 -2.89 19.45
CA PRO A 253 8.52 -2.36 18.18
C PRO A 253 8.64 -3.41 17.07
N GLN A 254 7.55 -3.62 16.34
CA GLN A 254 7.56 -4.33 15.07
C GLN A 254 7.64 -3.30 13.94
N VAL A 255 8.52 -3.54 12.98
CA VAL A 255 8.80 -2.61 11.87
C VAL A 255 8.50 -3.26 10.53
N LEU A 256 7.87 -2.49 9.63
CA LEU A 256 7.74 -2.79 8.21
C LEU A 256 8.38 -1.67 7.40
N HIS A 257 9.30 -2.03 6.51
CA HIS A 257 9.81 -1.10 5.52
C HIS A 257 9.09 -1.31 4.21
N VAL A 258 8.53 -0.24 3.67
CA VAL A 258 7.90 -0.19 2.35
C VAL A 258 8.60 0.86 1.53
N ARG A 259 8.84 0.56 0.25
CA ARG A 259 9.26 1.55 -0.74
C ARG A 259 8.26 1.62 -1.87
N VAL A 260 7.86 2.84 -2.23
CA VAL A 260 7.16 3.12 -3.48
C VAL A 260 8.13 3.69 -4.49
N ALA A 261 8.28 3.06 -5.65
CA ALA A 261 8.91 3.70 -6.81
C ALA A 261 7.83 4.28 -7.71
N TYR A 262 7.83 5.61 -7.88
CA TYR A 262 6.91 6.32 -8.78
C TYR A 262 7.67 7.01 -9.91
N LYS A 263 7.90 6.27 -11.00
CA LYS A 263 8.82 6.69 -12.06
C LYS A 263 8.21 6.56 -13.44
N ARG A 264 8.68 7.38 -14.38
CA ARG A 264 8.29 7.23 -15.78
C ARG A 264 8.92 5.97 -16.38
N LEU A 265 8.14 5.25 -17.16
CA LEU A 265 8.66 4.23 -18.07
C LEU A 265 9.07 4.93 -19.36
N ASP A 266 10.37 5.09 -19.60
CA ASP A 266 10.83 5.67 -20.86
C ASP A 266 10.57 4.68 -22.00
N LYS A 267 10.07 5.16 -23.15
CA LYS A 267 9.87 4.32 -24.33
C LYS A 267 11.23 3.95 -24.91
N THR A 268 11.74 2.77 -24.57
CA THR A 268 12.79 2.10 -25.36
C THR A 268 12.24 0.80 -25.94
N GLU A 269 12.61 0.54 -27.19
CA GLU A 269 11.94 -0.37 -28.12
C GLU A 269 11.84 -1.85 -27.68
N LYS A 270 10.69 -2.45 -28.03
CA LYS A 270 10.40 -3.89 -28.19
C LYS A 270 10.47 -4.81 -26.96
N VAL A 271 9.44 -4.79 -26.10
CA VAL A 271 8.89 -6.05 -25.53
C VAL A 271 7.39 -5.87 -25.19
N PRO A 272 6.47 -6.71 -25.69
CA PRO A 272 5.12 -6.83 -25.13
C PRO A 272 5.24 -7.53 -23.76
N ASN A 273 4.78 -6.89 -22.69
CA ASN A 273 4.82 -7.37 -21.29
C ASN A 273 6.19 -7.48 -20.57
N GLY A 274 7.33 -7.12 -21.20
CA GLY A 274 8.67 -7.27 -20.57
C GLY A 274 9.31 -6.02 -19.94
N TYR A 275 9.09 -4.81 -20.47
CA TYR A 275 9.87 -3.64 -20.06
C TYR A 275 9.56 -3.14 -18.63
N ALA A 276 8.28 -2.91 -18.31
CA ALA A 276 7.88 -2.46 -16.98
C ALA A 276 8.24 -3.50 -15.91
N ALA A 277 8.12 -4.77 -16.26
CA ALA A 277 8.50 -5.93 -15.48
C ALA A 277 10.00 -5.91 -15.10
N ASP A 278 10.89 -5.81 -16.09
CA ASP A 278 12.34 -5.76 -15.84
C ASP A 278 12.74 -4.56 -14.98
N HIS A 279 12.12 -3.40 -15.24
CA HIS A 279 12.29 -2.21 -14.42
C HIS A 279 11.82 -2.43 -12.98
N ALA A 280 10.64 -3.01 -12.78
CA ALA A 280 10.11 -3.29 -11.45
C ALA A 280 11.02 -4.24 -10.67
N PHE A 281 11.48 -5.32 -11.31
CA PHE A 281 12.41 -6.26 -10.70
C PHE A 281 13.73 -5.61 -10.35
N TRP A 282 14.30 -4.76 -11.22
CA TRP A 282 15.51 -4.01 -10.93
C TRP A 282 15.36 -3.05 -9.75
N GLU A 283 14.23 -2.32 -9.67
CA GLU A 283 13.96 -1.49 -8.49
C GLU A 283 13.82 -2.33 -7.22
N PHE A 284 13.23 -3.53 -7.31
CA PHE A 284 13.17 -4.47 -6.20
C PHE A 284 14.55 -5.01 -5.79
N GLN A 285 15.47 -5.24 -6.75
CA GLN A 285 16.86 -5.61 -6.44
C GLN A 285 17.56 -4.51 -5.62
N LYS A 286 17.40 -3.23 -6.00
CA LYS A 286 17.95 -2.12 -5.21
C LYS A 286 17.30 -2.02 -3.83
N PHE A 287 16.01 -2.29 -3.73
CA PHE A 287 15.31 -2.27 -2.45
C PHE A 287 15.87 -3.35 -1.51
N ARG A 288 16.03 -4.60 -1.97
CA ARG A 288 16.57 -5.70 -1.14
C ARG A 288 18.01 -5.49 -0.69
N GLU A 289 18.81 -4.74 -1.45
CA GLU A 289 20.19 -4.39 -1.06
C GLU A 289 20.22 -3.47 0.17
N ILE A 290 19.19 -2.62 0.34
CA ILE A 290 19.08 -1.68 1.45
C ILE A 290 18.27 -2.30 2.61
N HIS A 291 17.21 -3.04 2.27
CA HIS A 291 16.30 -3.70 3.21
C HIS A 291 16.28 -5.20 2.90
N PRO A 292 17.13 -6.02 3.55
CA PRO A 292 17.13 -7.47 3.37
C PRO A 292 15.74 -8.05 3.59
N ILE A 293 15.27 -8.87 2.65
CA ILE A 293 13.91 -9.41 2.70
C ILE A 293 13.84 -10.51 3.75
N ARG A 294 13.05 -10.28 4.80
CA ARG A 294 12.81 -11.29 5.84
C ARG A 294 12.02 -12.45 5.28
N GLY A 295 12.48 -13.67 5.55
CA GLY A 295 11.78 -14.91 5.22
C GLY A 295 11.68 -15.25 3.72
N ALA A 296 12.29 -14.47 2.82
CA ALA A 296 12.43 -14.86 1.42
C ALA A 296 13.52 -15.94 1.29
N ARG A 297 13.31 -16.91 0.40
CA ARG A 297 14.37 -17.82 -0.04
C ARG A 297 15.16 -17.15 -1.17
N ASP A 298 16.46 -17.41 -1.21
CA ASP A 298 17.38 -16.94 -2.27
C ASP A 298 17.00 -17.49 -3.65
#